data_AF-A0A7M3M391-F1
#
_entry.id   AF-A0A7M3M391-F1
#
_cell.length_a   1.000
_cell.length_b   1.000
_cell.length_c   1.000
_cell.angle_alpha   90.00
_cell.angle_beta   90.00
_cell.angle_gamma   90.00
#
_symmetry.space_group_name_H-M   'P 1'
#
loop_
_entity.id
_entity.type
_entity.pdbx_description
1 polymer ?
#
loop_
_entity_poly.entity_id
_entity_poly.type
_entity_poly.pdbx_seq_one_letter_code
_entity_poly.pdbx_strand_id
1 'polypeptide(L)' 'MADRDDFGGMTAENDADRRRRRAQFLRDLNEARELRDRVQPRRARAARARQAMRMRTFRW' A
#
# COMPACT_ATOMS: atom_id res chain seq x y z
N MET A 1 1.79 41.82 -3.53
CA MET A 1 2.55 40.61 -3.92
C MET A 1 2.60 39.66 -2.72
N ALA A 2 1.49 39.03 -2.38
CA ALA A 2 1.43 38.00 -1.32
C ALA A 2 0.19 37.17 -1.66
N ASP A 3 0.35 35.95 -2.17
CA ASP A 3 -0.71 34.92 -2.23
C ASP A 3 -0.31 33.59 -2.91
N ARG A 4 0.99 33.34 -3.17
CA ARG A 4 1.40 32.04 -3.78
C ARG A 4 1.69 30.95 -2.75
N ASP A 5 2.01 31.30 -1.51
CA ASP A 5 2.51 30.33 -0.52
C ASP A 5 1.38 29.65 0.29
N ASP A 6 0.20 30.27 0.39
CA ASP A 6 -0.94 29.75 1.18
C ASP A 6 -1.52 28.45 0.59
N PHE A 7 -1.61 28.37 -0.75
CA PHE A 7 -1.97 27.14 -1.46
C PHE A 7 -0.93 26.03 -1.27
N GLY A 8 0.35 26.37 -1.05
CA GLY A 8 1.41 25.41 -0.77
C GLY A 8 1.25 24.74 0.61
N GLY A 9 0.82 25.50 1.62
CA GLY A 9 0.49 24.98 2.95
C GLY A 9 -0.73 24.07 2.94
N MET A 10 -1.81 24.51 2.28
CA MET A 10 -3.07 23.75 2.17
C MET A 10 -2.90 22.45 1.37
N THR A 11 -2.05 22.44 0.32
CA THR A 11 -1.75 21.23 -0.45
C THR A 11 -0.88 20.25 0.35
N ALA A 12 0.09 20.74 1.11
CA ALA A 12 0.94 19.91 1.98
C ALA A 12 0.15 19.24 3.12
N GLU A 13 -0.80 19.95 3.75
CA GLU A 13 -1.70 19.37 4.75
C GLU A 13 -2.65 18.32 4.15
N ASN A 14 -3.23 18.61 2.98
CA ASN A 14 -4.06 17.64 2.26
C ASN A 14 -3.30 16.38 1.85
N ASP A 15 -2.03 16.51 1.46
CA ASP A 15 -1.17 15.37 1.16
C ASP A 15 -0.80 14.58 2.41
N ALA A 16 -0.64 15.24 3.56
CA ALA A 16 -0.45 14.56 4.84
C ALA A 16 -1.69 13.74 5.22
N ASP A 17 -2.89 14.28 5.04
CA ASP A 17 -4.14 13.56 5.27
C ASP A 17 -4.34 12.40 4.30
N ARG A 18 -3.99 12.57 3.03
CA ARG A 18 -4.03 11.49 2.03
C ARG A 18 -3.06 10.37 2.42
N ARG A 19 -1.85 10.71 2.87
CA ARG A 19 -0.86 9.74 3.36
C ARG A 19 -1.35 9.00 4.60
N ARG A 20 -1.96 9.69 5.56
CA ARG A 20 -2.57 9.09 6.76
C ARG A 20 -3.65 8.07 6.39
N ARG A 21 -4.63 8.48 5.56
CA ARG A 21 -5.71 7.60 5.08
C ARG A 21 -5.17 6.41 4.30
N ARG A 22 -4.18 6.63 3.43
CA ARG A 22 -3.52 5.56 2.67
C ARG A 22 -2.80 4.58 3.59
N ALA A 23 -2.10 5.07 4.61
CA ALA A 23 -1.41 4.22 5.57
C ALA A 23 -2.41 3.32 6.34
N GLN A 24 -3.54 3.87 6.77
CA GLN A 24 -4.61 3.08 7.40
C GLN A 24 -5.16 2.02 6.42
N PHE A 25 -5.53 2.43 5.22
CA PHE A 25 -6.06 1.51 4.21
C PHE A 25 -5.09 0.37 3.86
N LEU A 26 -3.78 0.66 3.78
CA LEU A 26 -2.77 -0.37 3.53
C LEU A 26 -2.61 -1.34 4.69
N ARG A 27 -2.82 -0.89 5.94
CA ARG A 27 -2.85 -1.78 7.11
C ARG A 27 -4.05 -2.71 7.01
N ASP A 28 -5.25 -2.17 6.80
CA ASP A 28 -6.50 -2.94 6.70
C ASP A 28 -6.45 -3.94 5.53
N LEU A 29 -5.88 -3.54 4.40
CA LEU A 29 -5.69 -4.41 3.23
C LEU A 29 -4.76 -5.58 3.55
N ASN A 30 -3.65 -5.32 4.25
CA ASN A 30 -2.74 -6.39 4.66
C ASN A 30 -3.41 -7.34 5.65
N GLU A 31 -4.15 -6.82 6.64
CA GLU A 31 -4.88 -7.64 7.61
C GLU A 31 -5.92 -8.54 6.93
N ALA A 32 -6.71 -7.99 6.02
CA ALA A 32 -7.67 -8.78 5.23
C ALA A 32 -7.00 -9.87 4.38
N ARG A 33 -5.81 -9.58 3.83
CA ARG A 33 -5.04 -10.55 3.05
C ARG A 33 -4.50 -11.68 3.93
N GLU A 34 -4.02 -11.37 5.13
CA GLU A 34 -3.60 -12.39 6.10
C GLU A 34 -4.76 -13.31 6.52
N LEU A 35 -5.93 -12.73 6.79
CA LEU A 35 -7.14 -13.51 7.07
C LEU A 35 -7.48 -14.47 5.91
N ARG A 36 -7.40 -14.00 4.67
CA ARG A 36 -7.63 -14.86 3.49
C ARG A 36 -6.59 -15.98 3.38
N ASP A 37 -5.34 -15.71 3.72
CA ASP A 37 -4.27 -16.71 3.70
C ASP A 37 -4.48 -17.81 4.75
N ARG A 38 -5.08 -17.47 5.91
CA ARG A 38 -5.49 -18.44 6.94
C ARG A 38 -6.66 -19.30 6.45
N VAL A 39 -7.67 -18.70 5.82
CA VAL A 39 -8.88 -19.40 5.34
C VAL A 39 -8.59 -20.25 4.11
N GLN A 40 -7.61 -19.91 3.28
CA GLN A 40 -7.31 -20.63 2.02
C GLN A 40 -5.82 -20.98 1.88
N PRO A 41 -5.30 -21.92 2.70
CA PRO A 41 -3.88 -22.21 2.77
C PRO A 41 -3.28 -22.69 1.44
N ARG A 42 -4.05 -23.38 0.60
CA ARG A 42 -3.60 -23.80 -0.74
C ARG A 42 -3.32 -22.61 -1.66
N ARG A 43 -4.21 -21.62 -1.68
CA ARG A 43 -4.07 -20.41 -2.52
C ARG A 43 -2.92 -19.53 -2.01
N ALA A 44 -2.76 -19.42 -0.70
CA ALA A 44 -1.64 -18.70 -0.08
C ALA A 44 -0.27 -19.27 -0.50
N ARG A 45 -0.09 -20.61 -0.42
CA ARG A 45 1.16 -21.26 -0.86
C ARG A 45 1.43 -21.05 -2.35
N ALA A 46 0.42 -21.21 -3.20
CA ALA A 46 0.55 -21.00 -4.64
C ALA A 46 0.91 -19.54 -4.98
N ALA A 47 0.33 -18.56 -4.28
CA ALA A 47 0.69 -17.16 -4.44
C ALA A 47 2.15 -16.88 -4.05
N ARG A 48 2.62 -17.44 -2.91
CA ARG A 48 4.03 -17.33 -2.48
C ARG A 48 4.99 -17.96 -3.48
N ALA A 49 4.70 -19.17 -3.97
CA ALA A 49 5.54 -19.84 -4.97
C ALA A 49 5.66 -19.02 -6.27
N ARG A 50 4.53 -18.48 -6.77
CA ARG A 50 4.53 -17.59 -7.94
C ARG A 50 5.32 -16.31 -7.70
N GLN A 51 5.22 -15.72 -6.51
CA GLN A 51 5.99 -14.53 -6.17
C GLN A 51 7.49 -14.81 -6.13
N ALA A 52 7.92 -15.91 -5.51
CA ALA A 52 9.32 -16.32 -5.51
C ALA A 52 9.84 -16.55 -6.94
N MET A 53 9.03 -17.18 -7.79
CA MET A 53 9.39 -17.40 -9.19
C MET A 53 9.51 -16.09 -9.99
N ARG A 54 8.61 -15.13 -9.75
CA ARG A 54 8.70 -13.78 -10.35
C ARG A 54 9.93 -13.01 -9.86
N MET A 55 10.24 -13.08 -8.57
CA MET A 55 11.41 -12.41 -7.99
C MET A 55 12.72 -13.00 -8.51
N ARG A 56 12.77 -14.30 -8.83
CA ARG A 56 13.96 -14.98 -9.35
C ARG A 56 14.50 -14.37 -10.65
N THR A 57 13.65 -13.81 -11.49
CA THR A 57 14.02 -13.29 -12.80
C THR A 57 13.77 -11.78 -12.95
N PHE A 58 13.41 -11.11 -11.87
CA PHE A 58 13.16 -9.67 -11.89
C PHE A 58 14.47 -8.90 -12.09
N ARG A 59 14.50 -7.96 -13.03
CA ARG A 59 15.63 -7.06 -13.32
C ARG A 59 15.11 -5.62 -13.34
N TRP A 60 15.88 -4.71 -12.74
CA TRP A 60 15.56 -3.31 -12.50
C TRP A 60 15.45 -2.48 -13.78
#